data_AF-A0A2A3XJ82-F1
#
_entry.id   AF-A0A2A3XJ82-F1
#
_cell.length_a   1.000
_cell.length_b   1.000
_cell.length_c   1.000
_cell.angle_alpha   90.00
_cell.angle_beta   90.00
_cell.angle_gamma   90.00
#
_symmetry.space_group_name_H-M   'P 1'
#
loop_
_entity.id
_entity.type
_entity.pdbx_description
1 polymer ?
#
loop_
_entity_poly.entity_id
_entity_poly.type
_entity_poly.pdbx_seq_one_letter_code
_entity_poly.pdbx_strand_id
1 'polypeptide(L)'
;MVCITFMSTTAMAREAPIFLVAHPDVATRGLNTDTARAIFAMRQRTWPSGQAARVFVLNNNDSVHARFAKEHLAVYPHQLQLAWDRMVFSGTGQAPNLVRDQEEMRERVATTPGAIGYLEREYLDDSVQVISME
;
A
#
# COMPACT_ATOMS: atom_id res chain seq x y z
N MET A 1 -0.83 20.17 51.86
CA MET A 1 -0.07 19.71 50.67
C MET A 1 -1.04 18.91 49.82
N VAL A 2 -1.62 19.53 48.78
CA VAL A 2 -2.71 18.93 47.98
C VAL A 2 -2.08 18.19 46.80
N CYS A 3 -2.20 16.86 46.77
CA CYS A 3 -1.83 16.04 45.62
C CYS A 3 -2.90 16.19 44.54
N ILE A 4 -2.57 16.87 43.45
CA ILE A 4 -3.40 16.92 42.24
C ILE A 4 -3.07 15.66 41.42
N THR A 5 -3.98 14.70 41.42
CA THR A 5 -3.89 13.48 40.61
C THR A 5 -4.24 13.83 39.17
N PHE A 6 -3.25 13.83 38.27
CA PHE A 6 -3.46 13.98 36.83
C PHE A 6 -4.08 12.69 36.26
N MET A 7 -5.37 12.70 35.93
CA MET A 7 -5.99 11.66 35.11
C MET A 7 -5.72 11.95 33.64
N SER A 8 -4.74 11.26 33.05
CA SER A 8 -4.51 11.32 31.60
C SER A 8 -5.58 10.51 30.88
N THR A 9 -6.51 11.18 30.21
CA THR A 9 -7.44 10.56 29.26
C THR A 9 -6.68 10.22 27.99
N THR A 10 -6.36 8.94 27.77
CA THR A 10 -5.86 8.46 26.49
C THR A 10 -6.98 8.50 25.46
N ALA A 11 -6.98 9.54 24.61
CA ALA A 11 -7.79 9.57 23.41
C ALA A 11 -7.24 8.51 22.44
N MET A 12 -7.95 7.40 22.26
CA MET A 12 -7.67 6.48 21.15
C MET A 12 -8.09 7.19 19.85
N ALA A 13 -7.12 7.76 19.14
CA ALA A 13 -7.33 8.15 17.76
C ALA A 13 -7.68 6.89 16.96
N ARG A 14 -8.86 6.86 16.35
CA ARG A 14 -9.28 5.76 15.49
C ARG A 14 -8.49 5.87 14.19
N GLU A 15 -7.55 4.97 13.97
CA GLU A 15 -6.75 4.93 12.74
C GLU A 15 -7.66 4.81 11.51
N ALA A 16 -7.39 5.63 10.48
CA ALA A 16 -8.21 5.68 9.28
C ALA A 16 -8.07 4.38 8.49
N PRO A 17 -9.17 3.80 7.98
CA PRO A 17 -9.10 2.56 7.20
C PRO A 17 -8.29 2.77 5.92
N ILE A 18 -7.44 1.79 5.59
CA ILE A 18 -6.63 1.75 4.37
C ILE A 18 -7.36 0.92 3.32
N PHE A 19 -7.32 1.38 2.08
CA PHE A 19 -7.94 0.75 0.93
C PHE A 19 -6.88 0.44 -0.11
N LEU A 20 -6.95 -0.76 -0.67
CA LEU A 20 -6.18 -1.09 -1.86
C LEU A 20 -6.84 -0.42 -3.06
N VAL A 21 -6.05 0.26 -3.89
CA VAL A 21 -6.55 0.98 -5.07
C VAL A 21 -5.77 0.60 -6.32
N ALA A 22 -6.43 0.71 -7.46
CA ALA A 22 -5.88 0.44 -8.76
C ALA A 22 -6.35 1.47 -9.77
N HIS A 23 -5.64 1.52 -10.91
CA HIS A 23 -6.10 2.30 -12.05
C HIS A 23 -7.47 1.78 -12.56
N PRO A 24 -8.40 2.64 -13.02
CA PRO A 24 -9.74 2.21 -13.47
C PRO A 24 -9.77 1.23 -14.66
N ASP A 25 -8.66 1.08 -15.40
CA ASP A 25 -8.53 0.11 -16.49
C ASP A 25 -8.29 -1.33 -16.01
N VAL A 26 -8.03 -1.53 -14.72
CA VAL A 26 -7.77 -2.85 -14.15
C VAL A 26 -9.08 -3.61 -13.99
N ALA A 27 -9.25 -4.68 -14.77
CA ALA A 27 -10.44 -5.52 -14.73
C ALA A 27 -10.62 -6.31 -13.42
N THR A 28 -9.52 -6.54 -12.68
CA THR A 28 -9.54 -7.25 -11.40
C THR A 28 -10.19 -6.36 -10.33
N ARG A 29 -11.21 -6.86 -9.64
CA ARG A 29 -11.93 -6.11 -8.58
C ARG A 29 -11.65 -6.59 -7.16
N GLY A 30 -11.04 -7.77 -7.03
CA GLY A 30 -10.68 -8.35 -5.74
C GLY A 30 -9.34 -9.06 -5.82
N LEU A 31 -8.59 -9.05 -4.72
CA LEU A 31 -7.36 -9.80 -4.54
C LEU A 31 -7.37 -10.46 -3.16
N ASN A 32 -6.88 -11.70 -3.09
CA ASN A 32 -6.52 -12.29 -1.81
C ASN A 32 -5.18 -11.75 -1.31
N THR A 33 -4.95 -11.92 -0.01
CA THR A 33 -3.73 -11.47 0.70
C THR A 33 -2.44 -11.98 0.04
N ASP A 34 -2.39 -13.24 -0.41
CA ASP A 34 -1.17 -13.82 -0.97
C ASP A 34 -0.82 -13.24 -2.35
N THR A 35 -1.82 -12.97 -3.17
CA THR A 35 -1.65 -12.35 -4.49
C THR A 35 -1.23 -10.90 -4.35
N ALA A 36 -1.89 -10.14 -3.46
CA ALA A 36 -1.49 -8.78 -3.13
C ALA A 36 -0.03 -8.76 -2.65
N ARG A 37 0.33 -9.63 -1.70
CA ARG A 37 1.70 -9.75 -1.17
C ARG A 37 2.70 -10.08 -2.27
N ALA A 38 2.37 -11.00 -3.18
CA ALA A 38 3.25 -11.34 -4.30
C ALA A 38 3.48 -10.16 -5.25
N ILE A 39 2.44 -9.37 -5.51
CA ILE A 39 2.52 -8.15 -6.34
C ILE A 39 3.39 -7.09 -5.65
N PHE A 40 3.10 -6.73 -4.39
CA PHE A 40 3.88 -5.71 -3.66
C PHE A 40 5.32 -6.15 -3.35
N ALA A 41 5.58 -7.44 -3.20
CA ALA A 41 6.94 -7.98 -3.11
C ALA A 41 7.66 -8.06 -4.47
N MET A 42 7.04 -7.59 -5.55
CA MET A 42 7.55 -7.63 -6.94
C MET A 42 7.81 -9.05 -7.48
N ARG A 43 7.33 -10.09 -6.79
CA ARG A 43 7.43 -11.50 -7.20
C ARG A 43 6.47 -11.83 -8.34
N GLN A 44 5.33 -11.14 -8.37
CA GLN A 44 4.35 -11.20 -9.44
C GLN A 44 4.21 -9.80 -10.05
N ARG A 45 4.46 -9.68 -11.35
CA ARG A 45 4.46 -8.37 -12.07
C ARG A 45 3.23 -8.18 -12.96
N THR A 46 2.24 -9.05 -12.80
CA THR A 46 1.01 -9.05 -13.58
C THR A 46 -0.19 -9.23 -12.68
N TRP A 47 -1.27 -8.54 -13.02
CA TRP A 47 -2.60 -8.81 -12.47
C TRP A 47 -3.05 -10.24 -12.81
N PRO A 48 -4.01 -10.82 -12.07
CA PRO A 48 -4.62 -12.10 -12.43
C PRO A 48 -5.21 -12.13 -13.84
N SER A 49 -5.62 -10.97 -14.36
CA SER A 49 -6.08 -10.80 -15.75
C SER A 49 -4.96 -10.89 -16.81
N GLY A 50 -3.69 -10.92 -16.40
CA GLY A 50 -2.52 -10.91 -17.28
C GLY A 50 -1.98 -9.52 -17.61
N GLN A 51 -2.68 -8.45 -17.25
CA GLN A 51 -2.21 -7.07 -17.43
C GLN A 51 -0.96 -6.81 -16.58
N ALA A 52 0.01 -6.03 -17.08
CA ALA A 52 1.19 -5.63 -16.31
C ALA A 52 0.79 -4.79 -15.08
N ALA A 53 1.30 -5.14 -13.91
CA ALA A 53 1.06 -4.43 -12.66
C ALA A 53 2.17 -3.40 -12.41
N ARG A 54 1.79 -2.13 -12.25
CA ARG A 54 2.72 -1.03 -11.94
C ARG A 54 2.54 -0.62 -10.48
N VAL A 55 3.44 -1.08 -9.63
CA VAL A 55 3.31 -0.92 -8.18
C VAL A 55 3.86 0.43 -7.73
N PHE A 56 3.06 1.18 -6.97
CA PHE A 56 3.45 2.38 -6.25
C PHE A 56 3.39 2.14 -4.74
N VAL A 57 4.40 2.61 -4.01
CA VAL A 57 4.50 2.48 -2.55
C VAL A 57 4.97 3.80 -1.93
N LEU A 58 4.52 4.08 -0.71
CA LEU A 58 5.06 5.16 0.11
C LEU A 58 6.44 4.76 0.66
N ASN A 59 7.14 5.72 1.24
CA ASN A 59 8.43 5.48 1.89
C ASN A 59 8.30 4.42 3.00
N ASN A 60 9.35 3.63 3.23
CA ASN A 60 9.37 2.54 4.21
C ASN A 60 9.09 3.01 5.66
N ASN A 61 9.41 4.28 5.98
CA ASN A 61 9.16 4.88 7.30
C ASN A 61 7.75 5.50 7.44
N ASP A 62 6.94 5.46 6.38
CA ASP A 62 5.59 6.00 6.38
C ASP A 62 4.64 5.12 7.22
N SER A 63 3.83 5.74 8.08
CA SER A 63 2.91 5.01 8.96
C SER A 63 1.82 4.28 8.17
N VAL A 64 1.35 4.84 7.06
CA VAL A 64 0.36 4.22 6.18
C VAL A 64 0.97 3.03 5.45
N HIS A 65 2.22 3.13 5.00
CA HIS A 65 2.93 1.96 4.46
C HIS A 65 3.07 0.84 5.51
N ALA A 66 3.45 1.21 6.74
CA ALA A 66 3.63 0.26 7.82
C ALA A 66 2.34 -0.47 8.19
N ARG A 67 1.22 0.24 8.21
CA ARG A 67 -0.11 -0.31 8.46
C ARG A 67 -0.58 -1.17 7.30
N PHE A 68 -0.47 -0.69 6.05
CA PHE A 68 -0.84 -1.45 4.86
C PHE A 68 -0.12 -2.81 4.80
N ALA A 69 1.20 -2.81 4.98
CA ALA A 69 2.00 -4.03 4.95
C ALA A 69 1.52 -5.05 6.01
N LYS A 70 1.21 -4.58 7.23
CA LYS A 70 0.78 -5.44 8.33
C LYS A 70 -0.66 -5.92 8.16
N GLU A 71 -1.58 -5.01 7.88
CA GLU A 71 -3.03 -5.23 7.86
C GLU A 71 -3.47 -6.01 6.61
N HIS A 72 -2.92 -5.68 5.43
CA HIS A 72 -3.38 -6.24 4.15
C HIS A 72 -2.44 -7.28 3.56
N LEU A 73 -1.14 -7.18 3.83
CA LEU A 73 -0.15 -8.10 3.26
C LEU A 73 0.37 -9.11 4.28
N ALA A 74 -0.03 -9.00 5.56
CA ALA A 74 0.47 -9.82 6.67
C ALA A 74 2.01 -9.99 6.66
N VAL A 75 2.72 -8.89 6.40
CA VAL A 75 4.19 -8.77 6.47
C VAL A 75 4.58 -7.44 7.13
N TYR A 76 5.84 -7.32 7.52
CA TYR A 76 6.39 -6.05 7.99
C TYR A 76 7.10 -5.29 6.86
N PRO A 77 7.15 -3.94 6.90
CA PRO A 77 7.81 -3.12 5.87
C PRO A 77 9.24 -3.54 5.55
N HIS A 78 10.04 -3.84 6.59
CA HIS A 78 11.41 -4.29 6.42
C HIS A 78 11.53 -5.60 5.62
N GLN A 79 10.52 -6.46 5.64
CA GLN A 79 10.52 -7.70 4.85
C GLN A 79 10.28 -7.42 3.37
N LEU A 80 9.43 -6.43 3.05
CA LEU A 80 9.26 -5.95 1.68
C LEU A 80 10.54 -5.28 1.17
N GLN A 81 11.12 -4.39 1.97
CA GLN A 81 12.38 -3.73 1.63
C GLN A 81 13.50 -4.74 1.35
N LEU A 82 13.66 -5.74 2.22
CA LEU A 82 14.66 -6.80 2.03
C LEU A 82 14.44 -7.60 0.74
N ALA A 83 13.18 -7.87 0.39
CA ALA A 83 12.85 -8.56 -0.86
C ALA A 83 13.21 -7.71 -2.08
N TRP A 84 12.93 -6.40 -2.05
CA TRP A 84 13.30 -5.47 -3.11
C TRP A 84 14.82 -5.31 -3.24
N ASP A 85 15.53 -5.13 -2.12
CA ASP A 85 17.00 -5.00 -2.10
C ASP A 85 17.67 -6.22 -2.71
N ARG A 86 17.22 -7.43 -2.31
CA ARG A 86 17.74 -8.68 -2.87
C ARG A 86 17.52 -8.75 -4.38
N MET A 87 16.37 -8.31 -4.87
CA MET A 87 16.05 -8.32 -6.29
C MET A 87 16.93 -7.34 -7.08
N VAL A 88 17.11 -6.13 -6.57
CA VAL A 88 17.91 -5.07 -7.19
C VAL A 88 19.39 -5.45 -7.19
N PHE A 89 19.96 -5.86 -6.05
CA PHE A 89 21.38 -6.21 -5.95
C PHE A 89 21.77 -7.45 -6.75
N SER A 90 20.84 -8.39 -6.96
CA SER A 90 21.07 -9.55 -7.83
C SER A 90 20.83 -9.26 -9.31
N GLY A 91 20.32 -8.07 -9.67
CA GLY A 91 19.96 -7.72 -11.05
C GLY A 91 18.75 -8.48 -11.58
N THR A 92 17.96 -9.13 -10.72
CA THR A 92 16.80 -9.96 -11.11
C THR A 92 15.50 -9.15 -11.26
N GLY A 93 15.56 -7.84 -10.99
CA GLY A 93 14.44 -6.93 -11.19
C GLY A 93 14.65 -5.55 -10.61
N GLN A 94 13.54 -4.84 -10.46
CA GLN A 94 13.47 -3.46 -9.99
C GLN A 94 12.54 -3.38 -8.80
N ALA A 95 12.83 -2.46 -7.87
CA ALA A 95 11.95 -2.12 -6.77
C ALA A 95 10.65 -1.45 -7.29
N PRO A 96 9.59 -1.37 -6.47
CA PRO A 96 8.40 -0.58 -6.78
C PRO A 96 8.72 0.90 -6.97
N ASN A 97 7.79 1.64 -7.58
CA ASN A 97 7.90 3.09 -7.70
C ASN A 97 7.57 3.74 -6.36
N LEU A 98 8.48 4.55 -5.83
CA LEU A 98 8.22 5.34 -4.63
C LEU A 98 7.43 6.60 -4.97
N VAL A 99 6.51 6.96 -4.09
CA VAL A 99 5.82 8.26 -4.10
C VAL A 99 5.98 8.93 -2.73
N ARG A 100 5.91 10.26 -2.72
CA ARG A 100 6.18 11.09 -1.54
C ARG A 100 5.05 11.02 -0.51
N ASP A 101 3.81 10.97 -0.96
CA ASP A 101 2.62 11.04 -0.13
C ASP A 101 1.41 10.38 -0.81
N GLN A 102 0.27 10.36 -0.10
CA GLN A 102 -0.96 9.73 -0.57
C GLN A 102 -1.64 10.51 -1.72
N GLU A 103 -1.39 11.82 -1.85
CA GLU A 103 -1.92 12.62 -2.96
C GLU A 103 -1.21 12.25 -4.26
N GLU A 104 0.12 12.18 -4.22
CA GLU A 104 0.93 11.68 -5.33
C GLU A 104 0.59 10.22 -5.62
N MET A 105 0.36 9.37 -4.60
CA MET A 105 -0.06 7.99 -4.83
C MET A 105 -1.35 7.93 -5.66
N ARG A 106 -2.38 8.70 -5.29
CA ARG A 106 -3.64 8.77 -6.04
C ARG A 106 -3.41 9.21 -7.47
N GLU A 107 -2.70 10.32 -7.68
CA GLU A 107 -2.41 10.85 -9.02
C GLU A 107 -1.69 9.81 -9.89
N ARG A 108 -0.64 9.18 -9.35
CA ARG A 108 0.15 8.19 -10.07
C ARG A 108 -0.67 6.95 -10.39
N VAL A 109 -1.50 6.47 -9.48
CA VAL A 109 -2.41 5.34 -9.72
C VAL A 109 -3.47 5.70 -10.76
N ALA A 110 -4.07 6.88 -10.70
CA ALA A 110 -5.12 7.33 -11.62
C ALA A 110 -4.61 7.58 -13.05
N THR A 111 -3.34 7.95 -13.21
CA THR A 111 -2.75 8.32 -14.52
C THR A 111 -1.91 7.21 -15.16
N THR A 112 -1.68 6.11 -14.44
CA THR A 112 -0.81 5.02 -14.90
C THR A 112 -1.64 3.75 -15.13
N PRO A 113 -1.85 3.31 -16.39
CA PRO A 113 -2.55 2.08 -16.72
C PRO A 113 -2.02 0.88 -15.91
N GLY A 114 -2.89 0.00 -15.41
CA GLY A 114 -2.47 -1.18 -14.64
C GLY A 114 -1.78 -0.89 -13.30
N ALA A 115 -1.84 0.35 -12.80
CA ALA A 115 -1.23 0.70 -11.53
C ALA A 115 -1.96 0.14 -10.32
N ILE A 116 -1.21 -0.08 -9.25
CA ILE A 116 -1.70 -0.51 -7.94
C ILE A 116 -1.00 0.28 -6.83
N GLY A 117 -1.76 0.65 -5.81
CA GLY A 117 -1.30 1.36 -4.63
C GLY A 117 -2.30 1.21 -3.48
N TYR A 118 -2.20 2.05 -2.48
CA TYR A 118 -3.10 2.04 -1.32
C TYR A 118 -3.29 3.44 -0.76
N LEU A 119 -4.48 3.72 -0.25
CA LEU A 119 -4.88 5.05 0.22
C LEU A 119 -5.76 4.94 1.47
N GLU A 120 -5.63 5.89 2.39
CA GLU A 120 -6.62 6.14 3.41
C GLU A 120 -7.87 6.78 2.81
N ARG A 121 -9.02 6.60 3.48
CA ARG A 121 -10.34 7.07 3.01
C ARG A 121 -10.37 8.51 2.51
N GLU A 122 -9.68 9.43 3.18
CA GLU A 122 -9.67 10.87 2.84
C GLU A 122 -9.07 11.16 1.46
N TYR A 123 -8.16 10.30 0.98
CA TYR A 123 -7.51 10.44 -0.31
C TYR A 123 -8.26 9.71 -1.43
N LEU A 124 -9.37 9.02 -1.14
CA LEU A 124 -10.16 8.36 -2.17
C LEU A 124 -11.06 9.34 -2.91
N ASP A 125 -11.08 9.21 -4.23
CA ASP A 125 -12.04 9.86 -5.13
C ASP A 125 -12.37 8.92 -6.30
N ASP A 126 -13.19 9.40 -7.25
CA ASP A 126 -13.64 8.61 -8.40
C ASP A 126 -12.55 8.39 -9.47
N SER A 127 -11.34 8.92 -9.30
CA SER A 127 -10.24 8.75 -10.25
C SER A 127 -9.54 7.39 -10.14
N VAL A 128 -9.77 6.68 -9.03
CA VAL A 128 -9.16 5.36 -8.75
C VAL A 128 -10.22 4.30 -8.47
N GLN A 129 -9.92 3.06 -8.82
CA GLN A 129 -10.77 1.91 -8.52
C GLN A 129 -10.34 1.27 -7.20
N VAL A 130 -11.26 1.11 -6.24
CA VAL A 130 -11.01 0.36 -5.01
C VAL A 130 -11.03 -1.15 -5.30
N ILE A 131 -10.04 -1.86 -4.78
CA ILE A 131 -9.90 -3.31 -4.90
C ILE A 131 -10.28 -3.95 -3.55
N SER A 132 -11.21 -4.90 -3.58
CA SER A 132 -11.60 -5.66 -2.38
C SER A 132 -10.51 -6.65 -1.99
N MET A 133 -10.32 -6.83 -0.68
CA MET A 133 -9.44 -7.84 -0.13
C MET A 133 -10.29 -9.03 0.32
N GLU A 134 -10.04 -10.21 -0.26
CA GLU A 134 -10.73 -11.48 0.06
C GLU A 134 -9.91 -12.36 1.03
#